data_AF-A0A6B9YC82-F1
#
_entry.id   AF-A0A6B9YC82-F1
#
_cell.length_a   1.000
_cell.length_b   1.000
_cell.length_c   1.000
_cell.angle_alpha   90.00
_cell.angle_beta   90.00
_cell.angle_gamma   90.00
#
_symmetry.space_group_name_H-M   'P 1'
#
loop_
_entity.id
_entity.type
_entity.pdbx_description
1 polymer ?
#
loop_
_entity_poly.entity_id
_entity_poly.type
_entity_poly.pdbx_seq_one_letter_code
_entity_poly.pdbx_strand_id
1 'polypeptide(L)'
;MSWKAVEMQVALPRTQDAGQIQEQLEQRSANSQHYLAQAKQQEEERRRKKVNELRQKEHKRLQNDDARSDSPEIFLNRREMERNLVRQKQKHPYLGNRFDLTR
;
A
#
# COMPACT_ATOMS: atom_id res chain seq x y z
N MET A 1 49.23 -43.59 15.37
CA MET A 1 48.77 -42.22 15.72
C MET A 1 49.39 -41.19 14.77
N SER A 2 49.05 -41.21 13.48
CA SER A 2 49.74 -40.37 12.46
C SER A 2 48.80 -39.71 11.45
N TRP A 3 47.57 -40.21 11.29
CA TRP A 3 46.65 -39.76 10.24
C TRP A 3 45.77 -38.59 10.66
N LYS A 4 45.57 -38.41 11.98
CA LYS A 4 44.72 -37.35 12.56
C LYS A 4 45.31 -35.94 12.44
N ALA A 5 46.63 -35.83 12.23
CA ALA A 5 47.34 -34.56 12.09
C ALA A 5 47.36 -34.03 10.65
N VAL A 6 47.31 -34.92 9.65
CA VAL A 6 47.29 -34.56 8.22
C VAL A 6 45.94 -33.96 7.83
N GLU A 7 44.84 -34.45 8.40
CA GLU A 7 43.49 -33.89 8.19
C GLU A 7 43.34 -32.48 8.78
N MET A 8 44.05 -32.17 9.87
CA MET A 8 44.03 -30.85 10.49
C MET A 8 44.77 -29.79 9.66
N GLN A 9 45.72 -30.20 8.82
CA GLN A 9 46.43 -29.32 7.87
C GLN A 9 45.58 -29.00 6.64
N VAL A 10 44.60 -29.84 6.30
CA VAL A 10 43.58 -29.59 5.26
C VAL A 10 42.40 -28.76 5.81
N ALA A 11 42.29 -28.65 7.13
CA ALA A 11 41.38 -27.72 7.80
C ALA A 11 41.96 -26.30 7.83
N LEU A 12 42.11 -25.69 6.64
CA LEU A 12 42.13 -24.22 6.53
C LEU A 12 40.89 -23.65 7.25
N PRO A 13 40.99 -22.44 7.84
CA PRO A 13 40.14 -22.01 8.95
C PRO A 13 38.72 -21.70 8.48
N ARG A 14 37.89 -22.75 8.32
CA ARG A 14 36.45 -22.61 8.03
C ARG A 14 35.73 -21.75 9.08
N THR A 15 36.33 -21.55 10.24
CA THR A 15 35.85 -20.66 11.31
C THR A 15 35.97 -19.17 10.95
N GLN A 16 37.01 -18.74 10.22
CA GLN A 16 37.12 -17.35 9.75
C GLN A 16 36.09 -17.06 8.66
N ASP A 17 35.93 -17.97 7.71
CA ASP A 17 34.92 -17.84 6.63
C ASP A 17 33.49 -17.88 7.18
N ALA A 18 33.22 -18.75 8.17
CA ALA A 18 31.92 -18.80 8.84
C ALA A 18 31.60 -17.49 9.56
N GLY A 19 32.60 -16.83 10.17
CA GLY A 19 32.44 -15.50 10.78
C GLY A 19 32.10 -14.41 9.77
N GLN A 20 32.78 -14.38 8.62
CA GLN A 20 32.47 -13.41 7.57
C GLN A 20 31.07 -13.62 6.96
N ILE A 21 30.64 -14.87 6.79
CA ILE A 21 29.29 -15.19 6.31
C ILE A 21 28.23 -14.75 7.33
N GLN A 22 28.48 -15.01 8.61
CA GLN A 22 27.62 -14.57 9.72
C GLN A 22 27.47 -13.04 9.72
N GLU A 23 28.58 -12.31 9.61
CA GLU A 23 28.59 -10.85 9.56
C GLU A 23 27.83 -10.31 8.33
N GLN A 24 28.01 -10.90 7.14
CA GLN A 24 27.25 -10.52 5.95
C GLN A 24 25.74 -10.78 6.11
N LEU A 25 25.35 -11.86 6.77
CA LEU A 25 23.95 -12.18 7.06
C LEU A 25 23.32 -11.13 7.99
N GLU A 26 24.04 -10.73 9.03
CA GLU A 26 23.61 -9.70 9.98
C GLU A 26 23.47 -8.33 9.30
N GLN A 27 24.46 -7.92 8.51
CA GLN A 27 24.41 -6.67 7.73
C GLN A 27 23.26 -6.67 6.72
N ARG A 28 23.01 -7.79 6.04
CA ARG A 28 21.89 -7.93 5.09
C ARG A 28 20.55 -7.74 5.77
N SER A 29 20.35 -8.33 6.95
CA SER A 29 19.11 -8.17 7.71
C SER A 29 18.84 -6.71 8.03
N ALA A 30 19.81 -6.00 8.61
CA ALA A 30 19.69 -4.58 8.95
C ALA A 30 19.40 -3.72 7.71
N ASN A 31 20.14 -3.94 6.63
CA ASN A 31 19.94 -3.21 5.37
C ASN A 31 18.55 -3.45 4.78
N SER A 32 18.06 -4.69 4.79
CA SER A 32 16.73 -5.02 4.28
C SER A 32 15.61 -4.28 5.03
N GLN A 33 15.72 -4.19 6.35
CA GLN A 33 14.74 -3.46 7.17
C GLN A 33 14.79 -1.96 6.89
N HIS A 34 15.99 -1.39 6.69
CA HIS A 34 16.15 0.01 6.33
C HIS A 34 15.49 0.35 4.99
N TYR A 35 15.72 -0.46 3.95
CA TYR A 35 15.07 -0.27 2.64
C TYR A 35 13.54 -0.39 2.74
N LEU A 36 13.05 -1.35 3.52
CA LEU A 36 11.61 -1.56 3.70
C LEU A 36 10.94 -0.40 4.44
N ALA A 37 11.61 0.16 5.46
CA ALA A 37 11.17 1.35 6.16
C ALA A 37 11.13 2.58 5.24
N GLN A 38 12.17 2.79 4.44
CA GLN A 38 12.23 3.89 3.47
C GLN A 38 11.11 3.79 2.42
N ALA A 39 10.88 2.59 1.87
CA ALA A 39 9.81 2.36 0.91
C ALA A 39 8.43 2.65 1.53
N LYS A 40 8.19 2.20 2.76
CA LYS A 40 6.96 2.52 3.51
C LYS A 40 6.78 4.01 3.72
N GLN A 41 7.82 4.73 4.13
CA GLN A 41 7.73 6.16 4.36
C GLN A 41 7.35 6.93 3.09
N GLN A 42 7.95 6.58 1.95
CA GLN A 42 7.58 7.18 0.66
C GLN A 42 6.15 6.85 0.26
N GLU A 43 5.69 5.62 0.50
CA GLU A 43 4.30 5.24 0.21
C GLU A 43 3.30 6.02 1.07
N GLU A 44 3.59 6.16 2.38
CA GLU A 44 2.78 6.95 3.30
C GLU A 44 2.73 8.43 2.90
N GLU A 45 3.85 9.02 2.48
CA GLU A 45 3.85 10.39 1.95
C GLU A 45 2.97 10.54 0.70
N ARG A 46 3.03 9.59 -0.24
CA ARG A 46 2.16 9.59 -1.43
C ARG A 46 0.69 9.45 -1.04
N ARG A 47 0.37 8.55 -0.09
CA ARG A 47 -1.00 8.35 0.42
C ARG A 47 -1.53 9.63 1.07
N ARG A 48 -0.74 10.29 1.93
CA ARG A 48 -1.11 11.56 2.56
C ARG A 48 -1.39 12.65 1.53
N LYS A 49 -0.53 12.81 0.52
CA LYS A 49 -0.75 13.79 -0.57
C LYS A 49 -2.06 13.50 -1.31
N LYS A 50 -2.30 12.24 -1.68
CA LYS A 50 -3.52 11.81 -2.38
C LYS A 50 -4.79 12.07 -1.54
N VAL A 51 -4.76 11.81 -0.24
CA VAL A 51 -5.88 12.09 0.68
C VAL A 51 -6.16 13.59 0.76
N ASN A 52 -5.12 14.43 0.86
CA ASN A 52 -5.28 15.88 0.89
C ASN A 52 -5.88 16.42 -0.42
N GLU A 53 -5.43 15.93 -1.57
CA GLU A 53 -6.01 16.29 -2.88
C GLU A 53 -7.47 15.86 -3.01
N LEU A 54 -7.82 14.65 -2.56
CA LEU A 54 -9.20 14.17 -2.55
C LEU A 54 -10.09 15.07 -1.68
N ARG A 55 -9.66 15.39 -0.46
CA ARG A 55 -10.41 16.25 0.47
C ARG A 55 -10.62 17.66 -0.11
N GLN A 56 -9.61 18.23 -0.77
CA GLN A 56 -9.75 19.52 -1.45
C GLN A 56 -10.74 19.46 -2.62
N LYS A 57 -10.73 18.37 -3.41
CA LYS A 57 -11.69 18.17 -4.50
C LYS A 57 -13.12 18.01 -3.98
N GLU A 58 -13.33 17.30 -2.87
CA GLU A 58 -14.64 17.19 -2.23
C GLU A 58 -15.15 18.53 -1.71
N HIS A 59 -14.31 19.31 -1.01
CA HIS A 59 -14.69 20.63 -0.52
C HIS A 59 -15.05 21.60 -1.65
N LYS A 60 -14.31 21.56 -2.77
CA LYS A 60 -14.63 22.36 -3.97
C LYS A 60 -15.93 21.92 -4.65
N ARG A 61 -16.25 20.62 -4.65
CA ARG A 61 -17.52 20.11 -5.19
C ARG A 61 -18.70 20.57 -4.35
N LEU A 62 -18.61 20.45 -3.02
CA LEU A 62 -19.65 20.90 -2.10
C LEU A 62 -19.93 22.40 -2.23
N GLN A 63 -18.89 23.25 -2.30
CA GLN A 63 -19.08 24.70 -2.53
C GLN A 63 -19.72 25.04 -3.88
N ASN A 64 -19.48 24.24 -4.93
CA ASN A 64 -20.05 24.48 -6.25
C ASN A 64 -21.49 23.98 -6.38
N ASP A 65 -21.88 22.95 -5.60
CA ASP A 65 -23.25 22.44 -5.58
C ASP A 65 -24.20 23.40 -4.85
N ASP A 66 -23.73 24.10 -3.81
CA ASP A 66 -24.53 25.12 -3.09
C ASP A 66 -24.84 26.38 -3.95
N ALA A 67 -24.03 26.67 -4.97
CA ALA A 67 -24.18 27.87 -5.81
C ALA A 67 -25.04 27.65 -7.07
N ARG A 68 -25.55 26.43 -7.33
CA ARG A 68 -26.21 26.05 -8.59
C ARG A 68 -27.65 25.54 -8.43
N SER A 69 -28.38 25.99 -7.43
CA SER A 69 -29.73 25.47 -7.13
C SER A 69 -30.83 25.85 -8.15
N ASP A 70 -30.66 26.85 -9.02
CA ASP A 70 -31.78 27.38 -9.85
C ASP A 70 -31.53 27.32 -11.37
N SER A 71 -31.22 26.16 -11.94
CA SER A 71 -31.26 26.00 -13.41
C SER A 71 -31.75 24.64 -13.91
N PRO A 72 -32.69 24.60 -14.88
CA PRO A 72 -33.37 23.38 -15.32
C PRO A 72 -32.48 22.38 -16.08
N GLU A 73 -31.28 22.77 -16.53
CA GLU A 73 -30.31 21.85 -17.16
C GLU A 73 -29.71 20.81 -16.19
N ILE A 74 -29.75 21.07 -14.88
CA ILE A 74 -29.09 20.22 -13.86
C ILE A 74 -29.88 18.91 -13.63
N PHE A 75 -31.20 18.92 -13.85
CA PHE A 75 -32.06 17.75 -13.67
C PHE A 75 -31.75 16.61 -14.66
N LEU A 76 -31.36 16.94 -15.89
CA LEU A 76 -30.97 15.94 -16.89
C LEU A 76 -29.63 15.29 -16.53
N ASN A 77 -28.67 16.10 -16.08
CA ASN A 77 -27.34 15.63 -15.67
C ASN A 77 -27.39 14.79 -14.37
N ARG A 78 -28.26 15.14 -13.41
CA ARG A 78 -28.43 14.36 -12.17
C ARG A 78 -28.91 12.94 -12.47
N ARG A 79 -29.82 12.76 -13.43
CA ARG A 79 -30.37 11.44 -13.82
C ARG A 79 -29.35 10.55 -14.54
N GLU A 80 -28.40 11.16 -15.23
CA GLU A 80 -27.29 10.46 -15.90
C GLU A 80 -26.17 10.11 -14.90
N MET A 81 -25.88 11.01 -13.95
CA MET A 81 -24.96 10.78 -12.85
C MET A 81 -25.47 9.68 -11.91
N GLU A 82 -26.76 9.65 -11.57
CA GLU A 82 -27.40 8.57 -10.80
C GLU A 82 -27.31 7.22 -11.53
N ARG A 83 -27.55 7.18 -12.85
CA ARG A 83 -27.38 5.94 -13.64
C ARG A 83 -25.94 5.46 -13.66
N ASN A 84 -24.96 6.37 -13.69
CA ASN A 84 -23.54 6.02 -13.62
C ASN A 84 -23.11 5.57 -12.21
N LEU A 85 -23.66 6.16 -11.15
CA LEU A 85 -23.48 5.69 -9.76
C LEU A 85 -24.07 4.29 -9.54
N VAL A 86 -25.23 3.99 -10.13
CA VAL A 86 -25.84 2.65 -10.10
C VAL A 86 -25.00 1.64 -10.88
N ARG A 87 -24.42 2.02 -12.04
CA ARG A 87 -23.46 1.17 -12.78
C ARG A 87 -22.13 0.98 -12.05
N GLN A 88 -21.70 1.96 -11.25
CA GLN A 88 -20.48 1.89 -10.44
C GLN A 88 -20.65 1.17 -9.10
N LYS A 89 -21.87 0.79 -8.70
CA LYS A 89 -22.11 -0.20 -7.63
C LYS A 89 -21.71 -1.59 -8.12
N GLN A 90 -20.43 -1.78 -8.46
CA GLN A 90 -19.85 -3.09 -8.62
C GLN A 90 -19.90 -3.81 -7.28
N LYS A 91 -20.30 -5.09 -7.30
CA LYS A 91 -20.37 -5.93 -6.09
C LYS A 91 -18.99 -5.97 -5.45
N HIS A 92 -18.85 -5.33 -4.30
CA HIS A 92 -17.60 -5.34 -3.56
C HIS A 92 -17.40 -6.76 -2.98
N PRO A 93 -16.24 -7.42 -3.17
CA PRO A 93 -16.06 -8.81 -2.77
C PRO A 93 -16.17 -9.06 -1.26
N TYR A 94 -16.00 -8.02 -0.45
CA TYR A 94 -16.06 -8.09 1.02
C TYR A 94 -17.18 -7.24 1.64
N LEU A 95 -17.87 -6.41 0.85
CA LEU A 95 -18.97 -5.57 1.32
C LEU A 95 -20.26 -6.13 0.74
N GLY A 96 -21.00 -6.89 1.54
CA GLY A 96 -22.28 -7.49 1.13
C GLY A 96 -23.34 -6.44 0.74
N ASN A 97 -24.47 -6.92 0.23
CA ASN A 97 -25.56 -6.03 -0.18
C ASN A 97 -26.43 -5.63 1.02
N ARG A 98 -26.73 -4.33 1.11
CA ARG A 98 -27.70 -3.80 2.09
C ARG A 98 -29.08 -3.76 1.43
N PHE A 99 -30.06 -4.44 2.02
CA PHE A 99 -31.46 -4.41 1.60
C PHE A 99 -32.30 -3.79 2.71
N ASP A 100 -33.12 -2.81 2.37
CA ASP A 100 -34.11 -2.25 3.30
C ASP A 100 -35.43 -2.98 3.08
N LEU A 101 -35.94 -3.61 4.15
CA LEU A 101 -37.24 -4.26 4.15
C LEU A 101 -38.30 -3.22 4.53
N THR A 102 -39.17 -2.86 3.59
CA THR A 102 -40.42 -2.15 3.88
C THR A 102 -41.60 -3.04 3.52
N ARG A 103 -42.51 -3.22 4.48
CA ARG A 103 -43.71 -4.07 4.43
C ARG A 103 -44.87 -3.37 3.73
#